data_AF-A0A9P4GEZ7-F1
#
_entry.id   AF-A0A9P4GEZ7-F1
#
_cell.length_a   1.000
_cell.length_b   1.000
_cell.length_c   1.000
_cell.angle_alpha   90.00
_cell.angle_beta   90.00
_cell.angle_gamma   90.00
#
_symmetry.space_group_name_H-M   'P 1'
#
loop_
_entity.id
_entity.type
_entity.pdbx_description
1 polymer ?
#
loop_
_entity_poly.entity_id
_entity_poly.type
_entity_poly.pdbx_seq_one_letter_code
_entity_poly.pdbx_strand_id
1 'polypeptide(L)'
;MGNSFGFLRTQSKGGFQFTVLNACKAEGIDLNQTCSLTFSPSHELVSIGNVTRGEMKPEPGIAGIGMWFAMILFFGVVVIALIFVVLEVMSRSSVPSLAYFKDSPVSNPDDPNSKRGKRDLFRAAGRTFVLGVSDTQTIFVGAFLLSFAGQSKCRLTSYHFTVAINQMMIALSVMTFSVALVRTYWRNPLAAAFRLLLSVGSFIGVGLTIFREANYAPDWPPPSSRKDSAILLPVACLLESDLKSRAQEQAEQNQAELGFGGSSALPGPTERYFFIILIIAFILAHASIIVRFLENKDHAPEQWTRYRGWFTVVYWPWMLIPPTFTSVWCWVRVYETREWVKNSGWIAFPNPEMIIWDSGQLIAMGVLITVMMNMLTEAYKREQKGAQRNDGARFQRLRSVEGVDSRFEEDQSDSYPMARTYNAGASS
;
A
#
# COMPACT_ATOMS: atom_id res chain seq x y z
N MET A 1 13.99 29.49 4.59
CA MET A 1 13.00 28.43 4.32
C MET A 1 11.54 28.91 4.45
N GLY A 2 11.24 30.18 4.15
CA GLY A 2 9.85 30.71 4.16
C GLY A 2 9.39 30.94 2.72
N ASN A 3 8.19 30.47 2.37
CA ASN A 3 7.46 30.58 1.08
C ASN A 3 7.38 29.32 0.20
N SER A 4 7.85 28.15 0.66
CA SER A 4 7.82 26.90 -0.12
C SER A 4 6.42 26.26 -0.30
N PHE A 5 5.38 26.77 0.37
CA PHE A 5 4.01 26.23 0.29
C PHE A 5 3.06 27.09 -0.55
N GLY A 6 3.53 27.63 -1.68
CA GLY A 6 2.68 28.29 -2.71
C GLY A 6 1.80 27.31 -3.50
N PHE A 7 1.37 26.21 -2.88
CA PHE A 7 0.81 25.03 -3.56
C PHE A 7 -0.58 25.26 -4.17
N LEU A 8 -1.29 26.32 -3.78
CA LEU A 8 -2.68 26.58 -4.20
C LEU A 8 -2.93 28.07 -4.40
N ARG A 9 -2.26 28.71 -5.37
CA ARG A 9 -2.73 30.00 -5.88
C ARG A 9 -3.74 29.76 -6.99
N THR A 10 -5.01 30.05 -6.72
CA THR A 10 -6.08 30.16 -7.71
C THR A 10 -5.85 31.44 -8.55
N GLN A 11 -4.87 31.43 -9.43
CA GLN A 11 -4.66 32.49 -10.41
C GLN A 11 -5.08 32.02 -11.81
N SER A 12 -6.39 31.84 -12.00
CA SER A 12 -7.11 32.13 -13.26
C SER A 12 -8.48 31.48 -13.24
N LYS A 13 -9.42 32.06 -14.01
CA LYS A 13 -10.72 31.46 -14.33
C LYS A 13 -10.46 30.19 -15.17
N GLY A 14 -10.20 29.04 -14.55
CA GLY A 14 -10.08 27.79 -15.30
C GLY A 14 -9.42 26.59 -14.62
N GLY A 15 -8.68 26.74 -13.51
CA GLY A 15 -8.15 25.57 -12.79
C GLY A 15 -6.86 25.81 -12.01
N PHE A 16 -6.44 24.81 -11.23
CA PHE A 16 -5.18 24.81 -10.49
C PHE A 16 -3.98 24.67 -11.44
N GLN A 17 -3.58 25.76 -12.11
CA GLN A 17 -2.29 25.80 -12.79
C GLN A 17 -1.19 26.05 -11.74
N PHE A 18 -0.54 24.98 -11.32
CA PHE A 18 0.79 25.13 -10.73
C PHE A 18 1.65 25.77 -11.81
N THR A 19 2.14 27.00 -11.59
CA THR A 19 3.12 27.62 -12.48
C THR A 19 4.43 26.86 -12.33
N VAL A 20 4.55 25.72 -13.02
CA VAL A 20 5.75 24.87 -13.02
C VAL A 20 6.93 25.73 -13.45
N LEU A 21 6.70 26.64 -14.41
CA LEU A 21 7.67 27.62 -14.87
C LEU A 21 8.25 28.49 -13.75
N ASN A 22 7.43 29.01 -12.82
CA ASN A 22 7.93 29.84 -11.71
C ASN A 22 8.71 29.01 -10.69
N ALA A 23 8.25 27.78 -10.41
CA ALA A 23 8.93 26.87 -9.50
C ALA A 23 10.31 26.47 -10.06
N CYS A 24 10.38 26.09 -11.34
CA CYS A 24 11.64 25.72 -11.99
C CYS A 24 12.58 26.93 -12.14
N LYS A 25 12.04 28.11 -12.45
CA LYS A 25 12.83 29.35 -12.48
C LYS A 25 13.41 29.70 -11.11
N ALA A 26 12.68 29.47 -10.03
CA ALA A 26 13.18 29.68 -8.66
C ALA A 26 14.32 28.70 -8.30
N GLU A 27 14.41 27.55 -8.96
CA GLU A 27 15.54 26.61 -8.87
C GLU A 27 16.69 26.93 -9.84
N GLY A 28 16.57 28.01 -10.62
CA GLY A 28 17.55 28.37 -11.64
C GLY A 28 17.53 27.45 -12.86
N ILE A 29 16.43 26.72 -13.11
CA ILE A 29 16.27 25.85 -14.26
C ILE A 29 15.51 26.60 -15.36
N ASP A 30 16.18 26.85 -16.48
CA ASP A 30 15.52 27.37 -17.69
C ASP A 30 14.81 26.23 -18.43
N LEU A 31 13.49 26.21 -18.35
CA LEU A 31 12.67 25.21 -19.03
C LEU A 31 12.74 25.32 -20.56
N ASN A 32 12.99 26.49 -21.14
CA ASN A 32 13.12 26.61 -22.59
C ASN A 32 14.36 25.86 -23.09
N GLN A 33 15.47 25.98 -22.35
CA GLN A 33 16.69 25.22 -22.64
C GLN A 33 16.50 23.74 -22.32
N THR A 34 15.92 23.42 -21.16
CA THR A 34 15.76 22.04 -20.67
C THR A 34 14.83 21.20 -21.54
N CYS A 35 13.80 21.81 -22.14
CA CYS A 35 12.84 21.14 -23.00
C CYS A 35 13.21 21.17 -24.50
N SER A 36 14.31 21.82 -24.87
CA SER A 36 14.74 21.90 -26.27
C SER A 36 15.27 20.56 -26.77
N LEU A 37 14.80 20.12 -27.94
CA LEU A 37 15.29 18.89 -28.57
C LEU A 37 16.34 19.22 -29.63
N THR A 38 17.47 18.52 -29.62
CA THR A 38 18.49 18.63 -30.65
C THR A 38 18.59 17.33 -31.43
N PHE A 39 18.46 17.41 -32.75
CA PHE A 39 18.50 16.26 -33.64
C PHE A 39 19.78 16.27 -34.50
N SER A 40 20.23 15.08 -34.86
CA SER A 40 21.31 14.87 -35.82
C SER A 40 20.81 15.08 -37.26
N PRO A 41 21.72 15.23 -38.24
CA PRO A 41 21.33 15.26 -39.65
C PRO A 41 20.60 13.99 -40.12
N SER A 42 20.74 12.87 -39.40
CA SER A 42 20.03 11.62 -39.65
C SER A 42 18.70 11.51 -38.91
N HIS A 43 18.16 12.63 -38.40
CA HIS A 43 16.89 12.70 -37.67
C HIS A 43 16.86 11.95 -36.33
N GLU A 44 18.00 11.45 -35.84
CA GLU A 44 18.09 10.85 -34.51
C GLU A 44 18.17 11.92 -33.42
N LEU A 45 17.52 11.70 -32.28
CA LEU A 45 17.59 12.59 -31.13
C LEU A 45 18.98 12.50 -30.47
N VAL A 46 19.72 13.60 -30.47
CA VAL A 46 21.09 13.69 -29.94
C VAL A 46 21.08 14.16 -28.48
N SER A 47 20.27 15.17 -28.17
CA SER A 47 20.17 15.71 -26.82
C SER A 47 18.76 16.19 -26.46
N ILE A 48 18.46 16.12 -25.17
CA ILE A 48 17.28 16.70 -24.53
C ILE A 48 17.79 17.82 -23.61
N GLY A 49 17.60 19.06 -24.04
CA GLY A 49 18.26 20.21 -23.49
C GLY A 49 19.78 20.03 -23.48
N ASN A 50 20.37 20.06 -22.29
CA ASN A 50 21.80 19.88 -22.08
C ASN A 50 22.20 18.43 -21.78
N VAL A 51 21.28 17.46 -21.90
CA VAL A 51 21.52 16.06 -21.57
C VAL A 51 21.67 15.26 -22.86
N THR A 52 22.84 14.63 -23.06
CA THR A 52 23.06 13.69 -24.17
C THR A 52 22.82 12.24 -23.74
N ARG A 53 22.82 11.32 -24.72
CA ARG A 53 22.79 9.88 -24.45
C ARG A 53 23.92 9.49 -23.49
N GLY A 54 23.60 8.65 -22.51
CA GLY A 54 24.50 8.23 -21.43
C GLY A 54 24.62 9.21 -20.26
N GLU A 55 24.14 10.45 -20.40
CA GLU A 55 24.24 11.49 -19.35
C GLU A 55 22.93 11.73 -18.61
N MET A 56 21.86 11.02 -18.97
CA MET A 56 20.57 11.14 -18.27
C MET A 56 20.74 10.74 -16.82
N LYS A 57 20.44 11.67 -15.91
CA LYS A 57 20.58 11.45 -14.47
C LYS A 57 19.60 10.36 -14.01
N PRO A 58 20.09 9.24 -13.45
CA PRO A 58 19.24 8.20 -12.89
C PRO A 58 18.66 8.66 -11.54
N GLU A 59 17.46 8.17 -11.20
CA GLU A 59 16.85 8.38 -9.88
C GLU A 59 16.58 7.01 -9.21
N PRO A 60 17.62 6.37 -8.64
CA PRO A 60 17.52 5.04 -8.03
C PRO A 60 16.53 4.95 -6.87
N GLY A 61 16.20 6.07 -6.21
CA GLY A 61 15.13 6.11 -5.20
C GLY A 61 13.72 5.93 -5.76
N ILE A 62 13.54 6.03 -7.07
CA ILE A 62 12.24 5.91 -7.76
C ILE A 62 12.21 4.65 -8.62
N ALA A 63 13.17 4.53 -9.54
CA ALA A 63 13.22 3.43 -10.50
C ALA A 63 14.32 2.39 -10.19
N GLY A 64 14.90 2.45 -9.00
CA GLY A 64 15.94 1.50 -8.58
C GLY A 64 15.43 0.08 -8.36
N ILE A 65 16.35 -0.88 -8.44
CA ILE A 65 16.05 -2.30 -8.25
C ILE A 65 15.61 -2.61 -6.81
N GLY A 66 16.12 -1.88 -5.81
CA GLY A 66 15.66 -1.99 -4.42
C GLY A 66 14.19 -1.62 -4.24
N MET A 67 13.70 -0.62 -4.98
CA MET A 67 12.28 -0.29 -4.99
C MET A 67 11.44 -1.45 -5.50
N TRP A 68 11.91 -2.13 -6.55
CA TRP A 68 11.28 -3.32 -7.12
C TRP A 68 11.29 -4.52 -6.15
N PHE A 69 12.36 -4.71 -5.37
CA PHE A 69 12.40 -5.73 -4.32
C PHE A 69 11.46 -5.43 -3.15
N ALA A 70 11.43 -4.18 -2.67
CA ALA A 70 10.47 -3.77 -1.64
C ALA A 70 9.03 -4.03 -2.08
N MET A 71 8.80 -3.95 -3.39
CA MET A 71 7.55 -4.20 -4.04
C MET A 71 7.08 -5.67 -3.89
N ILE A 72 7.98 -6.64 -3.68
CA ILE A 72 7.64 -8.06 -3.45
C ILE A 72 6.76 -8.25 -2.19
N LEU A 73 6.91 -7.39 -1.17
CA LEU A 73 6.07 -7.44 0.03
C LEU A 73 4.59 -7.23 -0.28
N PHE A 74 4.29 -6.43 -1.29
CA PHE A 74 2.92 -6.22 -1.74
C PHE A 74 2.31 -7.50 -2.26
N PHE A 75 3.06 -8.25 -3.07
CA PHE A 75 2.61 -9.57 -3.49
C PHE A 75 2.46 -10.51 -2.31
N GLY A 76 3.28 -10.37 -1.27
CA GLY A 76 3.06 -11.02 0.02
C GLY A 76 1.66 -10.74 0.59
N VAL A 77 1.23 -9.48 0.61
CA VAL A 77 -0.13 -9.10 1.06
C VAL A 77 -1.21 -9.70 0.14
N VAL A 78 -1.03 -9.67 -1.18
CA VAL A 78 -1.97 -10.26 -2.14
C VAL A 78 -2.09 -11.77 -1.95
N VAL A 79 -0.97 -12.48 -1.79
CA VAL A 79 -0.96 -13.94 -1.55
C VAL A 79 -1.65 -14.26 -0.24
N ILE A 80 -1.37 -13.51 0.83
CA ILE A 80 -2.07 -13.65 2.12
C ILE A 80 -3.57 -13.40 1.94
N ALA A 81 -3.96 -12.41 1.13
CA ALA A 81 -5.37 -12.11 0.84
C ALA A 81 -6.07 -13.28 0.14
N LEU A 82 -5.45 -13.84 -0.90
CA LEU A 82 -5.98 -14.97 -1.65
C LEU A 82 -6.12 -16.21 -0.77
N ILE A 83 -5.08 -16.55 -0.01
CA ILE A 83 -5.12 -17.66 0.95
C ILE A 83 -6.25 -17.44 1.96
N PHE A 84 -6.37 -16.22 2.49
CA PHE A 84 -7.40 -15.89 3.46
C PHE A 84 -8.81 -16.09 2.90
N VAL A 85 -9.08 -15.62 1.68
CA VAL A 85 -10.40 -15.78 1.05
C VAL A 85 -10.70 -17.23 0.74
N VAL A 86 -9.73 -17.99 0.20
CA VAL A 86 -9.89 -19.43 -0.04
C VAL A 86 -10.23 -20.15 1.27
N LEU A 87 -9.49 -19.88 2.35
CA LEU A 87 -9.77 -20.46 3.66
C LEU A 87 -11.13 -20.01 4.21
N GLU A 88 -11.54 -18.76 4.02
CA GLU A 88 -12.86 -18.27 4.46
C GLU A 88 -14.00 -18.99 3.70
N VAL A 89 -13.87 -19.13 2.38
CA VAL A 89 -14.85 -19.84 1.54
C VAL A 89 -14.91 -21.33 1.90
N MET A 90 -13.75 -22.01 1.95
CA MET A 90 -13.65 -23.44 2.29
C MET A 90 -14.15 -23.74 3.70
N SER A 91 -13.88 -22.86 4.67
CA SER A 91 -14.34 -23.04 6.05
C SER A 91 -15.86 -23.04 6.19
N ARG A 92 -16.56 -22.48 5.20
CA ARG A 92 -18.03 -22.35 5.20
C ARG A 92 -18.71 -23.36 4.29
N SER A 93 -18.05 -23.86 3.25
CA SER A 93 -18.60 -24.78 2.26
C SER A 93 -18.54 -26.26 2.67
N SER A 94 -19.04 -26.63 3.85
CA SER A 94 -19.39 -28.03 4.21
C SER A 94 -18.39 -28.88 5.03
N VAL A 95 -17.34 -28.32 5.65
CA VAL A 95 -16.49 -29.09 6.60
C VAL A 95 -16.31 -28.37 7.95
N PRO A 96 -17.01 -28.79 9.03
CA PRO A 96 -16.93 -28.15 10.35
C PRO A 96 -15.53 -28.14 10.98
N SER A 97 -14.59 -28.96 10.49
CA SER A 97 -13.22 -29.06 11.01
C SER A 97 -12.27 -27.94 10.55
N LEU A 98 -12.71 -27.08 9.62
CA LEU A 98 -11.87 -26.08 8.94
C LEU A 98 -12.26 -24.62 9.22
N ALA A 99 -13.00 -24.35 10.30
CA ALA A 99 -13.27 -23.00 10.80
C ALA A 99 -11.99 -22.33 11.38
N TYR A 100 -11.04 -22.00 10.50
CA TYR A 100 -9.68 -21.58 10.87
C TYR A 100 -9.61 -20.15 11.43
N PHE A 101 -10.64 -19.32 11.21
CA PHE A 101 -10.64 -17.88 11.54
C PHE A 101 -11.96 -17.32 12.07
N LYS A 102 -12.92 -18.17 12.47
CA LYS A 102 -13.94 -17.71 13.42
C LYS A 102 -13.17 -17.41 14.69
N ASP A 103 -13.33 -16.21 15.26
CA ASP A 103 -12.92 -16.02 16.65
C ASP A 103 -13.74 -17.06 17.41
N SER A 104 -13.12 -18.19 17.72
CA SER A 104 -13.76 -19.17 18.58
C SER A 104 -14.21 -18.34 19.79
N PRO A 105 -15.47 -18.46 20.22
CA PRO A 105 -15.96 -17.73 21.40
C PRO A 105 -14.90 -17.88 22.48
N VAL A 106 -14.65 -16.80 23.23
CA VAL A 106 -13.67 -16.78 24.33
C VAL A 106 -13.88 -18.07 25.10
N SER A 107 -13.07 -19.09 24.81
CA SER A 107 -13.27 -20.37 25.47
C SER A 107 -12.68 -20.15 26.83
N ASN A 108 -13.29 -20.79 27.79
CA ASN A 108 -12.92 -20.71 29.19
C ASN A 108 -11.39 -20.58 29.29
N PRO A 109 -10.85 -19.48 29.84
CA PRO A 109 -9.41 -19.28 29.97
C PRO A 109 -8.71 -20.45 30.68
N ASP A 110 -9.51 -21.27 31.37
CA ASP A 110 -9.15 -22.48 32.10
C ASP A 110 -9.15 -23.77 31.26
N ASP A 111 -9.23 -23.72 29.92
CA ASP A 111 -9.06 -24.93 29.08
C ASP A 111 -7.58 -25.09 28.61
N PRO A 112 -6.75 -25.85 29.36
CA PRO A 112 -5.33 -26.08 29.06
C PRO A 112 -5.08 -26.94 27.82
N ASN A 113 -6.11 -27.58 27.24
CA ASN A 113 -5.95 -28.48 26.10
C ASN A 113 -6.27 -27.83 24.74
N SER A 114 -6.58 -26.53 24.71
CA SER A 114 -6.90 -25.89 23.43
C SER A 114 -5.65 -25.81 22.53
N LYS A 115 -5.64 -26.56 21.42
CA LYS A 115 -4.62 -26.51 20.34
C LYS A 115 -4.57 -25.16 19.59
N ARG A 116 -5.06 -24.08 20.21
CA ARG A 116 -5.26 -22.73 19.65
C ARG A 116 -3.96 -21.98 19.34
N GLY A 117 -2.85 -22.31 20.01
CA GLY A 117 -1.66 -21.47 20.04
C GLY A 117 -1.08 -21.06 18.69
N LYS A 118 -0.86 -22.01 17.77
CA LYS A 118 -0.16 -21.71 16.49
C LYS A 118 -1.02 -20.94 15.50
N ARG A 119 -2.33 -21.21 15.44
CA ARG A 119 -3.24 -20.55 14.48
C ARG A 119 -3.45 -19.08 14.82
N ASP A 120 -3.70 -18.79 16.09
CA ASP A 120 -3.88 -17.43 16.59
C ASP A 120 -2.59 -16.61 16.45
N LEU A 121 -1.43 -17.28 16.59
CA LEU A 121 -0.12 -16.70 16.34
C LEU A 121 0.05 -16.30 14.86
N PHE A 122 -0.17 -17.22 13.91
CA PHE A 122 -0.06 -16.92 12.47
C PHE A 122 -1.06 -15.84 12.04
N ARG A 123 -2.29 -15.88 12.54
CA ARG A 123 -3.30 -14.85 12.26
C ARG A 123 -2.85 -13.47 12.71
N ALA A 124 -2.29 -13.40 13.91
CA ALA A 124 -1.81 -12.17 14.48
C ALA A 124 -0.61 -11.62 13.73
N ALA A 125 0.36 -12.48 13.43
CA ALA A 125 1.52 -12.13 12.62
C ALA A 125 1.09 -11.61 11.24
N GLY A 126 0.21 -12.33 10.55
CA GLY A 126 -0.34 -11.92 9.25
C GLY A 126 -1.08 -10.59 9.31
N ARG A 127 -1.88 -10.35 10.37
CA ARG A 127 -2.52 -9.05 10.59
C ARG A 127 -1.51 -7.93 10.80
N THR A 128 -0.51 -8.14 11.65
CA THR A 128 0.54 -7.17 11.92
C THR A 128 1.36 -6.87 10.67
N PHE A 129 1.64 -7.90 9.86
CA PHE A 129 2.29 -7.75 8.56
C PHE A 129 1.45 -6.90 7.61
N VAL A 130 0.19 -7.25 7.37
CA VAL A 130 -0.70 -6.51 6.45
C VAL A 130 -0.87 -5.05 6.88
N LEU A 131 -1.03 -4.78 8.18
CA LEU A 131 -1.11 -3.41 8.70
C LEU A 131 0.23 -2.68 8.59
N GLY A 132 1.34 -3.33 8.91
CA GLY A 132 2.68 -2.73 8.83
C GLY A 132 3.09 -2.39 7.40
N VAL A 133 2.76 -3.26 6.43
CA VAL A 133 2.93 -2.97 5.00
C VAL A 133 2.02 -1.81 4.60
N SER A 134 0.75 -1.81 4.99
CA SER A 134 -0.16 -0.70 4.65
C SER A 134 0.34 0.66 5.16
N ASP A 135 0.73 0.75 6.44
CA ASP A 135 1.22 1.98 7.07
C ASP A 135 2.48 2.51 6.38
N THR A 136 3.40 1.60 6.10
CA THR A 136 4.61 1.88 5.31
C THR A 136 4.28 2.49 3.96
N GLN A 137 3.28 1.94 3.30
CA GLN A 137 2.92 2.29 1.93
C GLN A 137 2.19 3.62 1.85
N THR A 138 1.46 3.96 2.91
CA THR A 138 0.91 5.30 3.09
C THR A 138 2.02 6.35 3.25
N ILE A 139 3.05 6.07 4.05
CA ILE A 139 4.21 6.97 4.19
C ILE A 139 4.93 7.11 2.85
N PHE A 140 5.12 6.00 2.14
CA PHE A 140 5.76 5.97 0.83
C PHE A 140 5.02 6.81 -0.23
N VAL A 141 3.69 6.66 -0.34
CA VAL A 141 2.86 7.51 -1.21
C VAL A 141 2.97 8.97 -0.79
N GLY A 142 2.92 9.26 0.51
CA GLY A 142 3.11 10.61 1.04
C GLY A 142 4.47 11.22 0.62
N ALA A 143 5.56 10.45 0.69
CA ALA A 143 6.88 10.89 0.29
C ALA A 143 6.96 11.22 -1.21
N PHE A 144 6.36 10.40 -2.08
CA PHE A 144 6.30 10.70 -3.51
C PHE A 144 5.42 11.90 -3.81
N LEU A 145 4.26 12.02 -3.17
CA LEU A 145 3.40 13.19 -3.33
C LEU A 145 4.11 14.47 -2.88
N LEU A 146 4.89 14.43 -1.80
CA LEU A 146 5.70 15.56 -1.34
C LEU A 146 6.88 15.86 -2.28
N SER A 147 7.59 14.85 -2.77
CA SER A 147 8.66 15.01 -3.76
C SER A 147 8.12 15.65 -5.03
N PHE A 148 6.98 15.16 -5.52
CA PHE A 148 6.28 15.76 -6.65
C PHE A 148 5.80 17.14 -6.29
N ALA A 149 5.21 17.38 -5.12
CA ALA A 149 4.70 18.69 -4.75
C ALA A 149 5.80 19.76 -4.70
N GLY A 150 7.01 19.35 -4.31
CA GLY A 150 8.19 20.20 -4.25
C GLY A 150 8.89 20.39 -5.59
N GLN A 151 10.21 20.38 -5.51
CA GLN A 151 11.13 20.82 -6.56
C GLN A 151 11.43 19.74 -7.61
N SER A 152 11.09 18.48 -7.31
CA SER A 152 11.47 17.37 -8.18
C SER A 152 10.82 17.44 -9.57
N LYS A 153 9.69 18.16 -9.77
CA LYS A 153 9.01 18.26 -11.08
C LYS A 153 9.89 18.80 -12.21
N CYS A 154 10.88 19.63 -11.89
CA CYS A 154 11.70 20.30 -12.89
C CYS A 154 12.83 19.42 -13.44
N ARG A 155 13.25 18.41 -12.67
CA ARG A 155 14.36 17.51 -13.01
C ARG A 155 13.91 16.08 -13.26
N LEU A 156 12.76 15.70 -12.70
CA LEU A 156 12.21 14.38 -12.84
C LEU A 156 11.73 14.17 -14.28
N THR A 157 12.19 13.09 -14.90
CA THR A 157 11.73 12.72 -16.25
C THR A 157 10.37 12.02 -16.19
N SER A 158 9.64 12.04 -17.31
CA SER A 158 8.33 11.38 -17.42
C SER A 158 8.44 9.87 -17.14
N TYR A 159 9.58 9.25 -17.43
CA TYR A 159 9.95 7.90 -17.02
C TYR A 159 9.79 7.68 -15.52
N HIS A 160 10.56 8.42 -14.72
CA HIS A 160 10.56 8.26 -13.27
C HIS A 160 9.20 8.64 -12.69
N PHE A 161 8.54 9.65 -13.24
CA PHE A 161 7.18 10.02 -12.86
C PHE A 161 6.17 8.90 -13.09
N THR A 162 6.22 8.25 -14.25
CA THR A 162 5.35 7.12 -14.61
C THR A 162 5.62 5.92 -13.70
N VAL A 163 6.88 5.62 -13.42
CA VAL A 163 7.26 4.55 -12.48
C VAL A 163 6.71 4.84 -11.08
N ALA A 164 6.90 6.06 -10.57
CA ALA A 164 6.38 6.45 -9.26
C ALA A 164 4.84 6.43 -9.19
N ILE A 165 4.12 6.87 -10.24
CA ILE A 165 2.65 6.74 -10.28
C ILE A 165 2.23 5.27 -10.19
N ASN A 166 2.85 4.39 -10.96
CA ASN A 166 2.53 2.96 -10.92
C ASN A 166 2.83 2.36 -9.53
N GLN A 167 3.92 2.77 -8.89
CA GLN A 167 4.25 2.36 -7.51
C GLN A 167 3.22 2.89 -6.49
N MET A 168 2.78 4.15 -6.62
CA MET A 168 1.71 4.69 -5.77
C MET A 168 0.38 3.95 -5.97
N MET A 169 0.05 3.57 -7.21
CA MET A 169 -1.14 2.76 -7.51
C MET A 169 -1.10 1.39 -6.84
N ILE A 170 0.05 0.71 -6.85
CA ILE A 170 0.26 -0.54 -6.11
C ILE A 170 0.07 -0.31 -4.60
N ALA A 171 0.61 0.78 -4.06
CA ALA A 171 0.43 1.13 -2.65
C ALA A 171 -1.05 1.36 -2.29
N LEU A 172 -1.83 2.04 -3.13
CA LEU A 172 -3.28 2.23 -2.93
C LEU A 172 -4.06 0.91 -2.98
N SER A 173 -3.67 -0.03 -3.86
CA SER A 173 -4.22 -1.39 -3.85
C SER A 173 -3.98 -2.09 -2.51
N VAL A 174 -2.79 -1.93 -1.93
CA VAL A 174 -2.43 -2.56 -0.65
C VAL A 174 -3.13 -1.91 0.54
N MET A 175 -3.30 -0.59 0.53
CA MET A 175 -4.15 0.09 1.50
C MET A 175 -5.58 -0.46 1.45
N THR A 176 -6.13 -0.64 0.24
CA THR A 176 -7.46 -1.23 0.02
C THR A 176 -7.56 -2.66 0.56
N PHE A 177 -6.57 -3.51 0.29
CA PHE A 177 -6.51 -4.86 0.87
C PHE A 177 -6.43 -4.86 2.39
N SER A 178 -5.64 -3.95 2.97
CA SER A 178 -5.47 -3.90 4.42
C SER A 178 -6.78 -3.67 5.16
N VAL A 179 -7.63 -2.80 4.61
CA VAL A 179 -8.95 -2.50 5.16
C VAL A 179 -9.90 -3.69 4.98
N ALA A 180 -9.90 -4.31 3.79
CA ALA A 180 -10.80 -5.42 3.47
C ALA A 180 -10.52 -6.68 4.32
N LEU A 181 -9.25 -7.02 4.49
CA LEU A 181 -8.79 -8.25 5.14
C LEU A 181 -8.79 -8.14 6.67
N VAL A 182 -8.39 -7.00 7.22
CA VAL A 182 -8.23 -6.85 8.67
C VAL A 182 -9.58 -6.53 9.32
N ARG A 183 -10.36 -7.56 9.66
CA ARG A 183 -11.67 -7.41 10.34
C ARG A 183 -11.63 -6.53 11.60
N THR A 184 -10.48 -6.48 12.25
CA THR A 184 -10.25 -5.75 13.49
C THR A 184 -9.53 -4.42 13.26
N TYR A 185 -9.62 -3.86 12.05
CA TYR A 185 -8.98 -2.60 11.67
C TYR A 185 -9.30 -1.47 12.67
N TRP A 186 -10.56 -1.39 13.10
CA TRP A 186 -11.07 -0.40 14.07
C TRP A 186 -10.93 -0.81 15.55
N ARG A 187 -10.13 -1.83 15.88
CA ARG A 187 -9.92 -2.22 17.29
C ARG A 187 -9.36 -1.07 18.13
N ASN A 188 -8.52 -0.23 17.54
CA ASN A 188 -8.10 1.04 18.13
C ASN A 188 -8.63 2.17 17.21
N PRO A 189 -9.72 2.87 17.61
CA PRO A 189 -10.40 3.82 16.73
C PRO A 189 -9.52 5.03 16.37
N LEU A 190 -8.65 5.48 17.28
CA LEU A 190 -7.74 6.61 17.00
C LEU A 190 -6.72 6.24 15.93
N ALA A 191 -6.10 5.06 16.07
CA ALA A 191 -5.14 4.58 15.08
C ALA A 191 -5.80 4.27 13.73
N ALA A 192 -7.03 3.75 13.73
CA ALA A 192 -7.79 3.49 12.51
C ALA A 192 -8.23 4.80 11.81
N ALA A 193 -8.69 5.79 12.56
CA ALA A 193 -9.06 7.11 12.04
C ALA A 193 -7.85 7.84 11.44
N PHE A 194 -6.70 7.77 12.09
CA PHE A 194 -5.46 8.33 11.55
C PHE A 194 -5.05 7.67 10.23
N ARG A 195 -5.07 6.33 10.16
CA ARG A 195 -4.80 5.60 8.91
C ARG A 195 -5.79 5.95 7.81
N LEU A 196 -7.08 6.04 8.15
CA LEU A 196 -8.12 6.44 7.20
C LEU A 196 -7.84 7.84 6.65
N LEU A 197 -7.52 8.81 7.51
CA LEU A 197 -7.18 10.17 7.11
C LEU A 197 -5.99 10.20 6.16
N LEU A 198 -4.90 9.50 6.50
CA LEU A 198 -3.71 9.43 5.65
C LEU A 198 -3.97 8.68 4.32
N SER A 199 -4.77 7.61 4.35
CA SER A 199 -5.16 6.87 3.14
C SER A 199 -6.01 7.74 2.23
N VAL A 200 -7.01 8.44 2.77
CA VAL A 200 -7.85 9.39 2.01
C VAL A 200 -6.98 10.51 1.42
N GLY A 201 -6.05 11.08 2.19
CA GLY A 201 -5.07 12.04 1.69
C GLY A 201 -4.22 11.48 0.55
N SER A 202 -3.80 10.22 0.65
CA SER A 202 -3.04 9.51 -0.39
C SER A 202 -3.86 9.32 -1.67
N PHE A 203 -5.11 8.86 -1.56
CA PHE A 203 -6.02 8.75 -2.70
C PHE A 203 -6.25 10.12 -3.36
N ILE A 204 -6.54 11.16 -2.58
CA ILE A 204 -6.74 12.52 -3.12
C ILE A 204 -5.47 13.00 -3.84
N GLY A 205 -4.30 12.89 -3.22
CA GLY A 205 -3.04 13.35 -3.81
C GLY A 205 -2.67 12.61 -5.11
N VAL A 206 -2.81 11.28 -5.13
CA VAL A 206 -2.59 10.46 -6.34
C VAL A 206 -3.62 10.80 -7.40
N GLY A 207 -4.89 10.98 -7.02
CA GLY A 207 -5.96 11.39 -7.92
C GLY A 207 -5.69 12.75 -8.57
N LEU A 208 -5.27 13.75 -7.79
CA LEU A 208 -4.85 15.06 -8.32
C LEU A 208 -3.66 14.96 -9.28
N THR A 209 -2.78 13.97 -9.07
CA THR A 209 -1.62 13.71 -9.92
C THR A 209 -2.03 13.07 -11.25
N ILE A 210 -2.92 12.07 -11.22
CA ILE A 210 -3.37 11.29 -12.39
C ILE A 210 -4.42 12.03 -13.24
N PHE A 211 -5.32 12.79 -12.62
CA PHE A 211 -6.39 13.53 -13.32
C PHE A 211 -5.98 14.91 -13.80
N ARG A 212 -4.71 15.28 -13.65
CA ARG A 212 -4.21 16.51 -14.24
C ARG A 212 -4.35 16.42 -15.77
N GLU A 213 -4.96 17.45 -16.36
CA GLU A 213 -5.38 17.49 -17.77
C GLU A 213 -4.21 17.36 -18.76
N ALA A 214 -3.01 17.76 -18.34
CA ALA A 214 -1.79 17.49 -19.08
C ALA A 214 -1.53 15.97 -19.09
N ASN A 215 -1.62 15.35 -20.28
CA ASN A 215 -1.17 13.98 -20.52
C ASN A 215 0.33 13.87 -20.21
N TYR A 216 0.63 13.57 -18.96
CA TYR A 216 1.98 13.38 -18.42
C TYR A 216 2.67 12.14 -18.99
N ALA A 217 1.88 11.23 -19.55
CA ALA A 217 2.32 9.99 -20.15
C ALA A 217 2.30 10.12 -21.69
N PRO A 218 3.46 10.20 -22.35
CA PRO A 218 3.58 9.94 -23.78
C PRO A 218 3.17 8.50 -24.12
N ASP A 219 3.12 8.16 -25.40
CA ASP A 219 2.76 6.82 -25.88
C ASP A 219 3.57 5.74 -25.16
N TRP A 220 2.86 4.90 -24.41
CA TRP A 220 3.47 3.88 -23.56
C TRP A 220 2.78 2.52 -23.72
N PRO A 221 3.51 1.43 -24.02
CA PRO A 221 4.98 1.34 -24.15
C PRO A 221 5.50 1.81 -25.53
N PRO A 222 6.68 2.48 -25.59
CA PRO A 222 7.41 2.70 -26.82
C PRO A 222 7.77 1.36 -27.48
N PRO A 223 7.81 1.32 -28.82
CA PRO A 223 8.34 0.18 -29.53
C PRO A 223 9.77 -0.14 -29.08
N SER A 224 10.09 -1.43 -28.95
CA SER A 224 11.44 -1.90 -28.57
C SER A 224 12.52 -1.55 -29.60
N SER A 225 12.13 -1.31 -30.85
CA SER A 225 13.03 -0.82 -31.91
C SER A 225 13.42 0.64 -31.73
N ARG A 226 12.63 1.42 -30.99
CA ARG A 226 12.83 2.86 -30.82
C ARG A 226 13.64 3.14 -29.56
N LYS A 227 14.74 3.88 -29.70
CA LYS A 227 15.61 4.30 -28.59
C LYS A 227 15.27 5.67 -28.02
N ASP A 228 14.51 6.48 -28.75
CA ASP A 228 14.16 7.84 -28.37
C ASP A 228 12.67 7.94 -28.09
N SER A 229 12.28 8.59 -27.00
CA SER A 229 10.87 8.79 -26.69
C SER A 229 10.68 9.98 -25.78
N ALA A 230 9.51 10.61 -25.90
CA ALA A 230 9.07 11.69 -25.04
C ALA A 230 9.02 11.29 -23.55
N ILE A 231 9.05 9.99 -23.19
CA ILE A 231 9.14 9.55 -21.79
C ILE A 231 10.47 9.99 -21.12
N LEU A 232 11.50 10.26 -21.92
CA LEU A 232 12.80 10.72 -21.43
C LEU A 232 12.80 12.22 -21.10
N LEU A 233 11.80 12.97 -21.57
CA LEU A 233 11.69 14.40 -21.30
C LEU A 233 11.40 14.66 -19.82
N PRO A 234 11.91 15.77 -19.27
CA PRO A 234 11.48 16.28 -17.96
C PRO A 234 9.96 16.43 -17.93
N VAL A 235 9.33 16.00 -16.84
CA VAL A 235 7.87 16.00 -16.71
C VAL A 235 7.29 17.42 -16.82
N ALA A 236 8.05 18.44 -16.38
CA ALA A 236 7.71 19.83 -16.56
C ALA A 236 7.45 20.22 -18.04
N CYS A 237 8.20 19.64 -18.98
CA CYS A 237 8.02 19.89 -20.42
C CYS A 237 6.68 19.36 -20.94
N LEU A 238 6.14 18.31 -20.30
CA LEU A 238 4.87 17.69 -20.68
C LEU A 238 3.67 18.29 -19.93
N LEU A 239 3.91 18.92 -18.78
CA LEU A 239 2.86 19.52 -17.94
C LEU A 239 2.42 20.91 -18.43
N GLU A 240 3.29 21.65 -19.12
CA GLU A 240 3.00 22.96 -19.70
C GLU A 240 2.66 22.81 -21.19
N SER A 241 1.47 23.26 -21.60
CA SER A 241 0.96 23.08 -22.98
C SER A 241 1.90 23.66 -24.04
N ASP A 242 2.48 24.82 -23.76
CA ASP A 242 3.33 25.56 -24.71
C ASP A 242 4.70 24.91 -24.87
N LEU A 243 5.24 24.30 -23.81
CA LEU A 243 6.51 23.56 -23.89
C LEU A 243 6.29 22.22 -24.58
N LYS A 244 5.18 21.55 -24.30
CA LYS A 244 4.81 20.30 -24.97
C LYS A 244 4.62 20.52 -26.46
N SER A 245 3.87 21.55 -26.87
CA SER A 245 3.62 21.83 -28.28
C SER A 245 4.90 22.16 -29.03
N ARG A 246 5.81 22.94 -28.45
CA ARG A 246 7.13 23.22 -29.04
C ARG A 246 7.99 21.98 -29.18
N ALA A 247 8.06 21.13 -28.15
CA ALA A 247 8.82 19.89 -28.22
C ALA A 247 8.24 18.93 -29.27
N GLN A 248 6.91 18.87 -29.37
CA GLN A 248 6.23 18.09 -30.41
C GLN A 248 6.50 18.65 -31.81
N GLU A 249 6.41 19.97 -31.99
CA GLU A 249 6.71 20.64 -33.26
C GLU A 249 8.18 20.41 -33.68
N GLN A 250 9.13 20.51 -32.75
CA GLN A 250 10.54 20.19 -33.01
C GLN A 250 10.72 18.73 -33.47
N ALA A 251 10.02 17.78 -32.85
CA ALA A 251 10.06 16.39 -33.25
C ALA A 251 9.43 16.16 -34.63
N GLU A 252 8.29 16.77 -34.91
CA GLU A 252 7.59 16.69 -36.20
C GLU A 252 8.43 17.30 -37.34
N GLN A 253 9.03 18.48 -37.12
CA GLN A 253 9.92 19.14 -38.09
C GLN A 253 11.16 18.29 -38.41
N ASN A 254 11.63 17.48 -37.46
CA ASN A 254 12.77 16.59 -37.63
C ASN A 254 12.36 15.15 -38.00
N GLN A 255 11.08 14.89 -38.33
CA GLN A 255 10.56 13.55 -38.67
C GLN A 255 10.85 12.48 -37.58
N ALA A 256 11.00 12.91 -36.32
CA ALA A 256 11.30 12.04 -35.20
C ALA A 256 10.01 11.62 -34.47
N GLU A 257 9.70 10.32 -34.50
CA GLU A 257 8.53 9.79 -33.81
C GLU A 257 8.83 9.56 -32.33
N LEU A 258 8.72 10.60 -31.49
CA LEU A 258 8.97 10.48 -30.04
C LEU A 258 7.78 9.91 -29.24
N GLY A 259 6.61 9.80 -29.86
CA GLY A 259 5.39 9.26 -29.26
C GLY A 259 4.78 10.18 -28.21
N PHE A 260 4.36 11.40 -28.57
CA PHE A 260 3.75 12.35 -27.63
C PHE A 260 2.29 12.02 -27.25
N GLY A 261 1.74 10.91 -27.76
CA GLY A 261 0.32 10.58 -27.68
C GLY A 261 -0.47 11.22 -28.81
N GLY A 262 -1.20 10.40 -29.58
CA GLY A 262 -2.20 10.92 -30.51
C GLY A 262 -3.37 11.55 -29.74
N SER A 263 -3.90 12.68 -30.24
CA SER A 263 -5.12 13.32 -29.73
C SER A 263 -6.38 12.44 -29.84
N SER A 264 -6.27 11.32 -30.56
CA SER A 264 -7.34 10.33 -30.81
C SER A 264 -7.17 9.01 -30.04
N ALA A 265 -6.11 8.83 -29.25
CA ALA A 265 -5.99 7.65 -28.39
C ALA A 265 -7.15 7.66 -27.35
N LEU A 266 -7.71 6.48 -27.09
CA LEU A 266 -8.79 6.17 -26.12
C LEU A 266 -8.76 7.02 -24.83
N PRO A 267 -9.89 7.15 -24.08
CA PRO A 267 -10.10 8.23 -23.13
C PRO A 267 -9.11 8.21 -21.95
N GLY A 268 -7.96 8.86 -22.15
CA GLY A 268 -6.92 9.06 -21.14
C GLY A 268 -6.07 7.83 -20.78
N PRO A 269 -5.03 8.03 -19.96
CA PRO A 269 -4.18 6.97 -19.45
C PRO A 269 -4.98 5.89 -18.72
N THR A 270 -4.73 4.62 -19.03
CA THR A 270 -5.38 3.43 -18.41
C THR A 270 -5.38 3.46 -16.88
N GLU A 271 -4.37 4.11 -16.31
CA GLU A 271 -4.15 4.36 -14.90
C GLU A 271 -5.33 5.10 -14.25
N ARG A 272 -6.02 6.00 -14.98
CA ARG A 272 -7.24 6.70 -14.52
C ARG A 272 -8.37 5.72 -14.21
N TYR A 273 -8.59 4.74 -15.08
CA TYR A 273 -9.65 3.75 -14.89
C TYR A 273 -9.35 2.85 -13.68
N PHE A 274 -8.12 2.36 -13.57
CA PHE A 274 -7.71 1.56 -12.42
C PHE A 274 -7.85 2.35 -11.12
N PHE A 275 -7.49 3.63 -11.13
CA PHE A 275 -7.62 4.49 -9.96
C PHE A 275 -9.08 4.67 -9.52
N ILE A 276 -10.01 4.89 -10.46
CA ILE A 276 -11.45 4.97 -10.16
C ILE A 276 -11.94 3.66 -9.54
N ILE A 277 -11.56 2.52 -10.13
CA ILE A 277 -11.97 1.20 -9.61
C ILE A 277 -11.39 0.97 -8.20
N LEU A 278 -10.15 1.39 -7.94
CA LEU A 278 -9.55 1.32 -6.61
C LEU A 278 -10.28 2.18 -5.59
N ILE A 279 -10.71 3.41 -5.94
CA ILE A 279 -11.53 4.24 -5.04
C ILE A 279 -12.82 3.52 -4.68
N ILE A 280 -13.52 2.96 -5.67
CA ILE A 280 -14.78 2.24 -5.44
C ILE A 280 -14.52 1.04 -4.50
N ALA A 281 -13.48 0.25 -4.76
CA ALA A 281 -13.10 -0.87 -3.90
C ALA A 281 -12.75 -0.40 -2.47
N PHE A 282 -12.01 0.71 -2.33
CA PHE A 282 -11.64 1.28 -1.04
C PHE A 282 -12.86 1.73 -0.22
N ILE A 283 -13.83 2.39 -0.87
CA ILE A 283 -15.09 2.81 -0.23
C ILE A 283 -15.90 1.59 0.20
N LEU A 284 -16.04 0.58 -0.68
CA LEU A 284 -16.75 -0.66 -0.36
C LEU A 284 -16.06 -1.45 0.77
N ALA A 285 -14.73 -1.44 0.84
CA ALA A 285 -13.98 -2.02 1.95
C ALA A 285 -14.38 -1.37 3.28
N HIS A 286 -14.45 -0.05 3.33
CA HIS A 286 -14.87 0.69 4.53
C HIS A 286 -16.35 0.49 4.87
N ALA A 287 -17.23 0.51 3.87
CA ALA A 287 -18.65 0.24 4.07
C ALA A 287 -18.88 -1.16 4.68
N SER A 288 -18.10 -2.15 4.23
CA SER A 288 -18.18 -3.52 4.77
C SER A 288 -17.85 -3.59 6.27
N ILE A 289 -17.03 -2.68 6.80
CA ILE A 289 -16.70 -2.63 8.23
C ILE A 289 -17.91 -2.19 9.03
N ILE A 290 -18.67 -1.20 8.55
CA ILE A 290 -19.88 -0.73 9.22
C ILE A 290 -20.90 -1.87 9.31
N VAL A 291 -21.11 -2.59 8.20
CA VAL A 291 -21.99 -3.77 8.15
C VAL A 291 -21.53 -4.82 9.17
N ARG A 292 -20.24 -5.18 9.16
CA ARG A 292 -19.67 -6.16 10.12
C ARG A 292 -19.81 -5.69 11.57
N PHE A 293 -19.67 -4.40 11.85
CA PHE A 293 -19.80 -3.84 13.19
C PHE A 293 -21.24 -3.92 13.70
N LEU A 294 -22.22 -3.61 12.85
CA LEU A 294 -23.64 -3.74 13.18
C LEU A 294 -24.03 -5.20 13.44
N GLU A 295 -23.53 -6.13 12.63
CA GLU A 295 -23.77 -7.57 12.80
C GLU A 295 -23.15 -8.15 14.08
N ASN A 296 -22.02 -7.63 14.53
CA ASN A 296 -21.29 -8.19 15.69
C ASN A 296 -21.96 -7.89 17.05
N LYS A 297 -23.03 -7.10 17.09
CA LYS A 297 -23.78 -6.83 18.32
C LYS A 297 -24.60 -8.04 18.78
N ASP A 298 -25.05 -8.87 17.85
CA ASP A 298 -25.82 -10.06 18.16
C ASP A 298 -24.88 -11.25 18.36
N HIS A 299 -24.68 -11.63 19.62
CA HIS A 299 -23.68 -12.62 20.02
C HIS A 299 -24.03 -14.06 19.57
N ALA A 300 -25.22 -14.28 19.01
CA ALA A 300 -25.62 -15.56 18.45
C ALA A 300 -25.25 -15.60 16.95
N PRO A 301 -24.52 -16.64 16.49
CA PRO A 301 -24.24 -16.81 15.07
C PRO A 301 -25.53 -17.14 14.34
N GLU A 302 -26.21 -16.10 13.85
CA GLU A 302 -27.41 -16.27 13.04
C GLU A 302 -27.04 -17.06 11.77
N GLN A 303 -27.82 -18.09 11.46
CA GLN A 303 -27.62 -18.88 10.25
C GLN A 303 -27.71 -17.94 9.05
N TRP A 304 -26.74 -18.01 8.14
CA TRP A 304 -26.72 -17.12 6.99
C TRP A 304 -27.99 -17.28 6.16
N THR A 305 -28.70 -16.17 5.97
CA THR A 305 -29.71 -16.09 4.92
C THR A 305 -29.02 -16.30 3.57
N ARG A 306 -29.70 -16.96 2.62
CA ARG A 306 -29.17 -17.19 1.25
C ARG A 306 -28.64 -15.90 0.61
N TYR A 307 -29.28 -14.77 0.92
CA TYR A 307 -28.89 -13.44 0.47
C TYR A 307 -27.50 -13.01 1.00
N ARG A 308 -27.21 -13.23 2.29
CA ARG A 308 -25.90 -12.93 2.90
C ARG A 308 -24.78 -13.78 2.33
N GLY A 309 -25.08 -15.04 2.04
CA GLY A 309 -24.22 -15.95 1.29
C GLY A 309 -23.80 -15.38 -0.06
N TRP A 310 -24.80 -15.03 -0.86
CA TRP A 310 -24.58 -14.46 -2.18
C TRP A 310 -23.80 -13.14 -2.13
N PHE A 311 -24.16 -12.20 -1.24
CA PHE A 311 -23.45 -10.93 -1.11
C PHE A 311 -21.96 -11.14 -0.78
N THR A 312 -21.64 -12.06 0.13
CA THR A 312 -20.23 -12.31 0.48
C THR A 312 -19.46 -12.97 -0.66
N VAL A 313 -20.10 -13.89 -1.39
CA VAL A 313 -19.51 -14.53 -2.58
C VAL A 313 -19.25 -13.52 -3.70
N VAL A 314 -20.08 -12.48 -3.84
CA VAL A 314 -19.87 -11.40 -4.83
C VAL A 314 -18.86 -10.37 -4.34
N TYR A 315 -18.92 -10.00 -3.05
CA TYR A 315 -18.04 -9.02 -2.44
C TYR A 315 -16.57 -9.41 -2.53
N TRP A 316 -16.21 -10.66 -2.24
CA TRP A 316 -14.80 -11.07 -2.21
C TRP A 316 -14.09 -11.01 -3.57
N PRO A 317 -14.65 -11.54 -4.67
CA PRO A 317 -14.11 -11.33 -6.01
C PRO A 317 -13.97 -9.84 -6.35
N TRP A 318 -14.96 -9.02 -6.01
CA TRP A 318 -14.91 -7.58 -6.24
C TRP A 318 -13.80 -6.88 -5.44
N MET A 319 -13.49 -7.37 -4.24
CA MET A 319 -12.40 -6.84 -3.42
C MET A 319 -11.03 -7.40 -3.78
N LEU A 320 -10.96 -8.60 -4.36
CA LEU A 320 -9.72 -9.26 -4.74
C LEU A 320 -9.23 -8.91 -6.14
N ILE A 321 -10.12 -9.01 -7.13
CA ILE A 321 -9.74 -8.96 -8.54
C ILE A 321 -9.19 -7.57 -8.91
N PRO A 322 -9.88 -6.46 -8.67
CA PRO A 322 -9.41 -5.17 -9.15
C PRO A 322 -8.08 -4.72 -8.53
N PRO A 323 -7.90 -4.71 -7.19
CA PRO A 323 -6.62 -4.27 -6.62
C PRO A 323 -5.45 -5.22 -6.96
N THR A 324 -5.71 -6.53 -7.11
CA THR A 324 -4.69 -7.49 -7.59
C THR A 324 -4.31 -7.20 -9.03
N PHE A 325 -5.32 -7.07 -9.90
CA PHE A 325 -5.11 -6.81 -11.32
C PHE A 325 -4.36 -5.50 -11.54
N THR A 326 -4.77 -4.41 -10.88
CA THR A 326 -4.06 -3.14 -10.92
C THR A 326 -2.62 -3.27 -10.44
N SER A 327 -2.39 -4.02 -9.36
CA SER A 327 -1.02 -4.21 -8.83
C SER A 327 -0.12 -4.96 -9.81
N VAL A 328 -0.62 -6.06 -10.38
CA VAL A 328 0.11 -6.86 -11.38
C VAL A 328 0.35 -6.06 -12.66
N TRP A 329 -0.66 -5.34 -13.14
CA TRP A 329 -0.54 -4.50 -14.33
C TRP A 329 0.50 -3.40 -14.14
N CYS A 330 0.41 -2.63 -13.05
CA CYS A 330 1.38 -1.59 -12.72
C CYS A 330 2.79 -2.17 -12.53
N TRP A 331 2.92 -3.37 -11.97
CA TRP A 331 4.20 -4.06 -11.84
C TRP A 331 4.83 -4.37 -13.19
N VAL A 332 4.07 -5.00 -14.09
CA VAL A 332 4.53 -5.35 -15.44
C VAL A 332 4.92 -4.08 -16.19
N ARG A 333 4.11 -3.02 -16.10
CA ARG A 333 4.41 -1.72 -16.71
C ARG A 333 5.73 -1.17 -16.20
N VAL A 334 5.97 -1.14 -14.89
CA VAL A 334 7.24 -0.68 -14.32
C VAL A 334 8.42 -1.52 -14.83
N TYR A 335 8.27 -2.85 -14.92
CA TYR A 335 9.31 -3.73 -15.43
C TYR A 335 9.64 -3.41 -16.89
N GLU A 336 8.63 -3.35 -17.77
CA GLU A 336 8.80 -2.99 -19.19
C GLU A 336 9.42 -1.60 -19.36
N THR A 337 9.03 -0.63 -18.52
CA THR A 337 9.60 0.72 -18.56
C THR A 337 11.08 0.74 -18.22
N ARG A 338 11.47 0.06 -17.14
CA ARG A 338 12.86 -0.01 -16.73
C ARG A 338 13.72 -0.74 -17.75
N GLU A 339 13.21 -1.83 -18.31
CA GLU A 339 13.90 -2.60 -19.35
C GLU A 339 14.09 -1.76 -20.63
N TRP A 340 13.06 -1.03 -21.06
CA TRP A 340 13.17 -0.15 -22.23
C TRP A 340 14.19 0.97 -22.01
N VAL A 341 14.14 1.68 -20.87
CA VAL A 341 15.09 2.77 -20.56
C VAL A 341 16.52 2.25 -20.41
N LYS A 342 16.71 1.05 -19.86
CA LYS A 342 18.02 0.39 -19.82
C LYS A 342 18.57 0.16 -21.23
N ASN A 343 17.72 -0.24 -22.16
CA ASN A 343 18.11 -0.56 -23.54
C ASN A 343 18.19 0.67 -24.47
N SER A 344 17.64 1.81 -24.05
CA SER A 344 17.61 3.05 -24.85
C SER A 344 18.99 3.71 -24.98
N GLY A 345 19.90 3.45 -24.05
CA GLY A 345 21.25 4.05 -24.00
C GLY A 345 21.28 5.48 -23.44
N TRP A 346 20.17 5.97 -22.91
CA TRP A 346 20.10 7.33 -22.34
C TRP A 346 20.72 7.42 -20.94
N ILE A 347 20.68 6.35 -20.16
CA ILE A 347 21.35 6.26 -18.85
C ILE A 347 22.73 5.62 -19.03
N ALA A 348 23.73 6.12 -18.30
CA ALA A 348 25.09 5.59 -18.29
C ALA A 348 25.14 4.07 -18.05
N PHE A 349 26.13 3.40 -18.64
CA PHE A 349 26.48 2.02 -18.33
C PHE A 349 27.76 1.99 -17.47
N PRO A 350 27.77 1.35 -16.29
CA PRO A 350 26.68 0.58 -15.67
C PRO A 350 25.55 1.48 -15.13
N ASN A 351 24.29 1.05 -15.28
CA ASN A 351 23.12 1.81 -14.84
C ASN A 351 23.04 1.86 -13.29
N PRO A 352 23.13 3.04 -12.66
CA PRO A 352 23.05 3.18 -11.20
C PRO A 352 21.72 2.70 -10.60
N GLU A 353 20.62 2.69 -11.37
CA GLU A 353 19.33 2.15 -10.94
C GLU A 353 19.36 0.62 -10.72
N MET A 354 20.37 -0.06 -11.27
CA MET A 354 20.56 -1.50 -11.09
C MET A 354 21.48 -1.82 -9.90
N ILE A 355 22.09 -0.81 -9.27
CA ILE A 355 22.99 -0.99 -8.12
C ILE A 355 22.17 -0.90 -6.84
N ILE A 356 22.15 -1.99 -6.06
CA ILE A 356 21.35 -2.11 -4.81
C ILE A 356 21.80 -1.14 -3.71
N TRP A 357 23.06 -0.72 -3.73
CA TRP A 357 23.70 0.02 -2.65
C TRP A 357 23.45 1.54 -2.63
N ASP A 358 22.63 2.06 -3.55
CA ASP A 358 22.29 3.48 -3.51
C ASP A 358 21.42 3.82 -2.29
N SER A 359 21.64 5.01 -1.73
CA SER A 359 20.93 5.52 -0.54
C SER A 359 19.41 5.43 -0.64
N GLY A 360 18.81 5.71 -1.81
CA GLY A 360 17.35 5.64 -1.99
C GLY A 360 16.82 4.20 -1.88
N GLN A 361 17.61 3.23 -2.34
CA GLN A 361 17.25 1.81 -2.30
C GLN A 361 17.41 1.21 -0.90
N LEU A 362 18.40 1.67 -0.13
CA LEU A 362 18.59 1.28 1.26
C LEU A 362 17.41 1.69 2.15
N ILE A 363 16.75 2.83 1.88
CA ILE A 363 15.56 3.25 2.61
C ILE A 363 14.42 2.23 2.40
N ALA A 364 14.17 1.84 1.16
CA ALA A 364 13.13 0.86 0.83
C ALA A 364 13.41 -0.52 1.48
N MET A 365 14.68 -0.94 1.50
CA MET A 365 15.11 -2.16 2.18
C MET A 365 15.00 -2.06 3.71
N GLY A 366 15.36 -0.92 4.30
CA GLY A 366 15.23 -0.67 5.73
C GLY A 366 13.77 -0.70 6.20
N VAL A 367 12.88 -0.16 5.38
CA VAL A 367 11.43 -0.25 5.56
C VAL A 367 10.94 -1.71 5.53
N LEU A 368 11.38 -2.49 4.54
CA LEU A 368 11.11 -3.94 4.45
C LEU A 368 11.56 -4.67 5.72
N ILE A 369 12.80 -4.43 6.15
CA ILE A 369 13.38 -5.04 7.35
C ILE A 369 12.55 -4.66 8.58
N THR A 370 12.14 -3.40 8.70
CA THR A 370 11.34 -2.91 9.83
C THR A 370 9.98 -3.59 9.89
N VAL A 371 9.28 -3.74 8.76
CA VAL A 371 8.00 -4.47 8.71
C VAL A 371 8.18 -5.93 9.13
N MET A 372 9.23 -6.60 8.63
CA MET A 372 9.54 -7.98 8.99
C MET A 372 9.90 -8.13 10.47
N MET A 373 10.72 -7.23 11.02
CA MET A 373 11.08 -7.22 12.43
C MET A 373 9.86 -6.99 13.33
N ASN A 374 8.96 -6.08 12.95
CA ASN A 374 7.72 -5.86 13.69
C ASN A 374 6.81 -7.10 13.68
N MET A 375 6.72 -7.78 12.53
CA MET A 375 5.98 -9.05 12.43
C MET A 375 6.59 -10.13 13.33
N LEU A 376 7.92 -10.33 13.26
CA LEU A 376 8.64 -11.33 14.04
C LEU A 376 8.58 -11.04 15.55
N THR A 377 8.68 -9.77 15.94
CA THR A 377 8.60 -9.34 17.35
C THR A 377 7.22 -9.62 17.93
N GLU A 378 6.15 -9.31 17.18
CA GLU A 378 4.78 -9.61 17.64
C GLU A 378 4.52 -11.13 17.71
N ALA A 379 5.09 -11.91 16.77
CA ALA A 379 5.02 -13.36 16.82
C ALA A 379 5.73 -13.91 18.08
N TYR A 380 6.99 -13.52 18.30
CA TYR A 380 7.79 -13.96 19.44
C TYR A 380 7.16 -13.58 20.79
N LYS A 381 6.64 -12.35 20.92
CA LYS A 381 5.95 -11.88 22.14
C LYS A 381 4.71 -12.72 22.47
N ARG A 382 3.99 -13.22 21.47
CA ARG A 382 2.83 -14.09 21.68
C ARG A 382 3.21 -15.51 22.04
N GLU A 383 4.28 -16.02 21.44
CA GLU A 383 4.85 -17.33 21.80
C GLU A 383 5.30 -17.35 23.26
N GLN A 384 6.05 -16.33 23.70
CA GLN A 384 6.47 -16.19 25.11
C GLN A 384 5.27 -16.13 26.08
N LYS A 385 4.22 -15.38 25.75
CA LYS A 385 2.99 -15.34 26.56
C LYS A 385 2.27 -16.69 26.60
N GLY A 386 2.34 -17.47 25.53
CA GLY A 386 1.83 -18.83 25.48
C GLY A 386 2.61 -19.76 26.40
N ALA A 387 3.94 -19.70 26.36
CA ALA A 387 4.82 -20.49 27.23
C ALA A 387 4.59 -20.18 28.72
N GLN A 388 4.56 -18.89 29.10
CA GLN A 388 4.31 -18.48 30.48
C GLN A 388 2.96 -18.95 31.02
N ARG A 389 1.91 -18.97 30.18
CA ARG A 389 0.59 -19.50 30.56
C ARG A 389 0.62 -21.00 30.80
N ASN A 390 1.32 -21.75 29.94
CA ASN A 390 1.46 -23.20 30.09
C ASN A 390 2.22 -23.55 31.38
N ASP A 391 3.29 -22.81 31.69
CA ASP A 391 4.04 -23.00 32.94
C ASP A 391 3.18 -22.69 34.16
N GLY A 392 2.45 -21.56 34.15
CA GLY A 392 1.53 -21.19 35.23
C GLY A 392 0.42 -22.23 35.46
N ALA A 393 -0.17 -22.76 34.38
CA ALA A 393 -1.17 -23.83 34.46
C ALA A 393 -0.57 -25.15 34.99
N ARG A 394 0.69 -25.45 34.65
CA ARG A 394 1.41 -26.62 35.18
C ARG A 394 1.65 -26.48 36.68
N PHE A 395 2.07 -25.31 37.16
CA PHE A 395 2.25 -25.05 38.60
C PHE A 395 0.93 -25.13 39.38
N GLN A 396 -0.18 -24.63 38.82
CA GLN A 396 -1.50 -24.77 39.44
C GLN A 396 -1.94 -26.23 39.54
N ARG A 397 -1.69 -27.05 38.51
CA ARG A 397 -1.95 -28.50 38.57
C ARG A 397 -1.13 -29.19 39.65
N LEU A 398 0.16 -28.87 39.78
CA LEU A 398 1.01 -29.46 40.82
C LEU A 398 0.50 -29.11 42.23
N ARG A 399 0.13 -27.84 42.49
CA ARG A 399 -0.49 -27.44 43.76
C ARG A 399 -1.82 -28.14 44.04
N SER A 400 -2.64 -28.36 43.01
CA SER A 400 -3.93 -29.07 43.19
C SER A 400 -3.75 -30.54 43.53
N VAL A 401 -2.64 -31.18 43.13
CA VAL A 401 -2.32 -32.56 43.47
C VAL A 401 -1.77 -32.65 44.90
N GLU A 402 -0.86 -31.73 45.28
CA GLU A 402 -0.31 -31.69 46.65
C GLU A 402 -1.35 -31.32 47.71
N GLY A 403 -2.36 -30.50 47.37
CA GLY A 403 -3.43 -30.11 48.30
C GLY A 403 -4.54 -31.15 48.51
N VAL A 404 -4.48 -32.32 47.85
CA VAL A 404 -5.43 -33.42 48.06
C VAL A 404 -4.97 -34.37 49.17
N ASP A 405 -3.67 -34.49 49.41
CA ASP A 405 -3.14 -35.31 50.52
C ASP A 405 -3.26 -34.61 51.89
N SER A 406 -3.28 -33.28 51.95
CA SER A 406 -3.45 -32.56 53.21
C SER A 406 -4.90 -32.52 53.73
N ARG A 407 -5.85 -33.14 53.03
CA ARG A 407 -7.27 -33.20 53.45
C ARG A 407 -7.69 -34.52 54.09
N PHE A 408 -6.74 -35.44 54.29
CA PHE A 408 -6.94 -36.69 55.03
C PHE A 408 -6.48 -36.62 56.51
N GLU A 409 -6.01 -35.45 56.97
CA GLU A 409 -5.52 -35.25 58.35
C GLU A 409 -6.26 -34.12 59.09
N GLU A 410 -7.48 -33.77 58.64
CA GLU A 410 -8.32 -32.77 59.31
C GLU A 410 -9.76 -33.28 59.49
N ASP A 411 -9.90 -34.57 59.83
CA ASP A 411 -11.16 -35.19 60.27
C ASP A 411 -11.17 -35.44 61.80
N GLN A 412 -10.31 -34.74 62.54
CA GLN A 412 -10.20 -34.95 64.00
C GLN A 412 -9.78 -33.71 64.80
N SER A 413 -10.54 -32.61 64.73
CA SER A 413 -10.83 -31.81 65.94
C SER A 413 -11.82 -30.68 65.65
N ASP A 414 -12.78 -30.56 66.57
CA ASP A 414 -13.49 -29.33 66.93
C ASP A 414 -14.76 -28.96 66.14
N SER A 415 -15.78 -29.75 66.46
CA SER A 415 -17.08 -29.25 66.88
C SER A 415 -17.02 -27.95 67.71
N TYR A 416 -17.57 -26.85 67.19
CA TYR A 416 -18.23 -25.82 68.02
C TYR A 416 -19.48 -25.26 67.32
N PRO A 417 -20.54 -24.93 68.10
CA PRO A 417 -21.86 -24.60 67.58
C PRO A 417 -22.06 -23.11 67.25
N MET A 418 -23.12 -22.90 66.47
CA MET A 418 -23.79 -21.65 66.08
C MET A 418 -23.67 -20.43 67.00
N ALA A 419 -23.47 -19.27 66.38
CA ALA A 419 -24.04 -18.01 66.83
C ALA A 419 -24.71 -17.27 65.65
N ARG A 420 -26.04 -17.31 65.64
CA ARG A 420 -26.93 -16.37 64.95
C ARG A 420 -26.72 -14.97 65.54
N THR A 421 -26.61 -13.96 64.68
CA THR A 421 -27.07 -12.61 65.03
C THR A 421 -27.75 -11.93 63.85
N TYR A 422 -29.01 -11.56 64.11
CA TYR A 422 -29.88 -10.66 63.35
C TYR A 422 -29.38 -9.21 63.41
N ASN A 423 -29.62 -8.44 62.34
CA ASN A 423 -30.14 -7.05 62.32
C ASN A 423 -30.22 -6.63 60.83
N ALA A 424 -31.36 -6.31 60.20
CA ALA A 424 -32.50 -5.43 60.51
C ALA A 424 -32.15 -3.93 60.58
N GLY A 425 -32.68 -3.19 59.60
CA GLY A 425 -32.75 -1.72 59.54
C GLY A 425 -31.91 -1.09 58.43
N ALA A 426 -32.29 -0.02 57.74
CA ALA A 426 -33.55 0.72 57.62
C ALA A 426 -33.37 1.71 56.44
N SER A 427 -34.48 2.02 55.77
CA SER A 427 -34.83 3.29 55.08
C SER A 427 -33.74 4.33 54.76
N SER A 428 -33.66 4.70 53.48
CA SER A 428 -33.97 6.07 52.98
C SER A 428 -34.26 6.02 51.49
#